data_AF-A0A483HU65-F1
#
_entry.id   AF-A0A483HU65-F1
#
_cell.length_a   1.000
_cell.length_b   1.000
_cell.length_c   1.000
_cell.angle_alpha   90.00
_cell.angle_beta   90.00
_cell.angle_gamma   90.00
#
_symmetry.space_group_name_H-M   'P 1'
#
loop_
_entity.id
_entity.type
_entity.pdbx_description
1 polymer ?
#
loop_
_entity_poly.entity_id
_entity_poly.type
_entity_poly.pdbx_seq_one_letter_code
_entity_poly.pdbx_strand_id
1 'polypeptide(L)'
;IHTVQITCQKRAFIAKEYPVGSPDDPFDKNKIEHQILSRMNRSSYPNQGDTSLCGPASFFYCLLMDRPDIYKQAVNELWLYGKTKIGALNIVPSNSCRHPMGAFYDAYGERVKGIDWITLASLRDSENSIMSYDEIDDQASGITLWGALTEWFVSAGYQKEFSNVGLSHVNLKELSTLNEYIRKGCRVVTLISAGILDGFDSTVTAKNHWIVWDGPITTQYGEVISLTTKENELVQLKLFSWGKVKNQIKRHLALSDVMGSIFGGVVFKSLE
;
A
#
# COMPACT_ATOMS: atom_id res chain seq x y z
N ILE A 1 -13.69 -51.85 -3.89
CA ILE A 1 -13.87 -50.44 -4.33
C ILE A 1 -13.17 -49.57 -3.29
N HIS A 2 -12.00 -49.01 -3.61
CA HIS A 2 -11.32 -48.09 -2.71
C HIS A 2 -11.97 -46.71 -2.84
N THR A 3 -12.67 -46.29 -1.80
CA THR A 3 -13.23 -44.94 -1.71
C THR A 3 -12.08 -43.96 -1.45
N VAL A 4 -11.62 -43.28 -2.50
CA VAL A 4 -10.66 -42.18 -2.37
C VAL A 4 -11.44 -40.98 -1.82
N GLN A 5 -11.28 -40.69 -0.52
CA GLN A 5 -11.70 -39.41 0.04
C GLN A 5 -10.70 -38.35 -0.45
N ILE A 6 -11.08 -37.60 -1.48
CA ILE A 6 -10.39 -36.36 -1.85
C ILE A 6 -10.76 -35.33 -0.79
N THR A 7 -9.94 -35.20 0.26
CA THR A 7 -10.05 -34.10 1.21
C THR A 7 -9.55 -32.84 0.51
N CYS A 8 -10.46 -32.04 -0.05
CA CYS A 8 -10.13 -30.68 -0.45
C CYS A 8 -9.62 -29.93 0.79
N GLN A 9 -8.37 -29.47 0.75
CA GLN A 9 -7.81 -28.68 1.84
C GLN A 9 -8.70 -27.45 2.06
N LYS A 10 -9.17 -27.27 3.30
CA LYS A 10 -9.99 -26.11 3.66
C LYS A 10 -9.12 -24.85 3.58
N ARG A 11 -9.61 -23.82 2.90
CA ARG A 11 -8.98 -22.50 2.87
C ARG A 11 -8.91 -21.91 4.29
N ALA A 12 -7.97 -21.00 4.51
CA ALA A 12 -7.70 -20.43 5.81
C ALA A 12 -8.60 -19.24 6.18
N PHE A 13 -9.16 -18.55 5.18
CA PHE A 13 -9.98 -17.34 5.39
C PHE A 13 -11.47 -17.62 5.26
N ILE A 14 -12.27 -17.23 6.26
CA ILE A 14 -13.72 -17.39 6.27
C ILE A 14 -14.36 -16.18 6.96
N ALA A 15 -15.15 -15.39 6.23
CA ALA A 15 -15.93 -14.32 6.84
C ALA A 15 -17.13 -14.92 7.58
N LYS A 16 -17.35 -14.51 8.83
CA LYS A 16 -18.38 -15.12 9.69
C LYS A 16 -19.80 -14.89 9.13
N GLU A 17 -20.04 -13.70 8.61
CA GLU A 17 -21.31 -13.27 8.02
C GLU A 17 -21.54 -13.82 6.60
N TYR A 18 -20.48 -14.28 5.94
CA TYR A 18 -20.49 -14.81 4.57
C TYR A 18 -19.76 -16.15 4.52
N PRO A 19 -20.37 -17.23 5.06
CA PRO A 19 -19.72 -18.53 5.16
C PRO A 19 -19.49 -19.16 3.78
N VAL A 20 -18.67 -20.22 3.75
CA VAL A 20 -18.34 -20.97 2.53
C VAL A 20 -19.61 -21.38 1.78
N GLY A 21 -19.69 -21.03 0.49
CA GLY A 21 -20.85 -21.31 -0.36
C GLY A 21 -21.90 -20.19 -0.39
N SER A 22 -21.73 -19.13 0.41
CA SER A 22 -22.52 -17.91 0.25
C SER A 22 -22.23 -17.26 -1.10
N PRO A 23 -23.24 -16.75 -1.84
CA PRO A 23 -23.02 -15.95 -3.05
C PRO A 23 -22.12 -14.72 -2.80
N ASP A 24 -22.18 -14.19 -1.60
CA ASP A 24 -21.42 -13.01 -1.17
C ASP A 24 -20.14 -13.40 -0.40
N ASP A 25 -19.67 -14.64 -0.49
CA ASP A 25 -18.40 -15.04 0.12
C ASP A 25 -17.22 -14.23 -0.46
N PRO A 26 -16.57 -13.34 0.32
CA PRO A 26 -15.49 -12.51 -0.20
C PRO A 26 -14.23 -13.35 -0.51
N PHE A 27 -14.11 -14.54 0.08
CA PHE A 27 -12.95 -15.42 -0.05
C PHE A 27 -13.23 -16.62 -0.96
N ASP A 28 -14.32 -16.58 -1.74
CA ASP A 28 -14.59 -17.59 -2.76
C ASP A 28 -13.38 -17.78 -3.69
N LYS A 29 -13.10 -19.03 -4.06
CA LYS A 29 -11.90 -19.38 -4.83
C LYS A 29 -11.90 -18.72 -6.20
N ASN A 30 -13.01 -18.78 -6.93
CA ASN A 30 -13.09 -18.21 -8.28
C ASN A 30 -12.99 -16.68 -8.21
N LYS A 31 -13.62 -16.08 -7.18
CA LYS A 31 -13.50 -14.65 -6.92
C LYS A 31 -12.06 -14.22 -6.67
N ILE A 32 -11.32 -14.93 -5.80
CA ILE A 32 -9.91 -14.65 -5.54
C ILE A 32 -9.06 -14.85 -6.79
N GLU A 33 -9.28 -15.92 -7.57
CA GLU A 33 -8.57 -16.15 -8.83
C GLU A 33 -8.80 -15.03 -9.85
N HIS A 34 -10.04 -14.56 -10.00
CA HIS A 34 -10.35 -13.40 -10.84
C HIS A 34 -9.69 -12.11 -10.35
N GLN A 35 -9.67 -11.89 -9.04
CA GLN A 35 -9.01 -10.73 -8.44
C GLN A 35 -7.49 -10.80 -8.65
N ILE A 36 -6.85 -11.97 -8.50
CA ILE A 36 -5.43 -12.19 -8.83
C ILE A 36 -5.18 -11.84 -10.30
N LEU A 37 -5.98 -12.34 -11.23
CA LEU A 37 -5.82 -12.05 -12.66
C LEU A 37 -5.91 -10.54 -12.94
N SER A 38 -6.81 -9.83 -12.26
CA SER A 38 -6.92 -8.37 -12.34
C SER A 38 -5.71 -7.62 -11.75
N ARG A 39 -4.98 -8.21 -10.78
CA ARG A 39 -3.70 -7.65 -10.32
C ARG A 39 -2.59 -7.92 -11.31
N MET A 40 -2.50 -9.14 -11.83
CA MET A 40 -1.45 -9.54 -12.77
C MET A 40 -1.52 -8.76 -14.09
N ASN A 41 -2.72 -8.44 -14.57
CA ASN A 41 -2.92 -7.62 -15.76
C ASN A 41 -2.90 -6.10 -15.47
N ARG A 42 -2.67 -5.70 -14.20
CA ARG A 42 -2.63 -4.30 -13.74
C ARG A 42 -3.93 -3.53 -14.02
N SER A 43 -5.07 -4.21 -14.10
CA SER A 43 -6.39 -3.57 -14.21
C SER A 43 -6.97 -3.16 -12.86
N SER A 44 -6.41 -3.67 -11.76
CA SER A 44 -6.65 -3.14 -10.42
C SER A 44 -5.38 -3.20 -9.56
N TYR A 45 -5.40 -2.44 -8.46
CA TYR A 45 -4.28 -2.31 -7.52
C TYR A 45 -4.77 -2.49 -6.09
N PRO A 46 -3.85 -2.73 -5.12
CA PRO A 46 -4.21 -2.85 -3.71
C PRO A 46 -5.07 -1.69 -3.23
N ASN A 47 -6.19 -2.01 -2.59
CA ASN A 47 -7.14 -1.02 -2.13
C ASN A 47 -7.50 -1.25 -0.66
N GLN A 48 -7.06 -0.33 0.18
CA GLN A 48 -7.35 -0.31 1.62
C GLN A 48 -8.82 0.04 1.95
N GLY A 49 -9.60 0.56 1.01
CA GLY A 49 -10.93 1.12 1.29
C GLY A 49 -10.86 2.21 2.36
N ASP A 50 -11.78 2.19 3.31
CA ASP A 50 -11.84 3.15 4.42
C ASP A 50 -10.95 2.77 5.62
N THR A 51 -10.03 1.82 5.45
CA THR A 51 -9.18 1.33 6.54
C THR A 51 -7.80 2.01 6.56
N SER A 52 -7.17 2.03 7.74
CA SER A 52 -5.81 2.56 7.96
C SER A 52 -4.70 1.60 7.46
N LEU A 53 -4.86 1.04 6.25
CA LEU A 53 -3.95 0.06 5.64
C LEU A 53 -3.14 0.64 4.47
N CYS A 54 -2.90 1.96 4.43
CA CYS A 54 -2.09 2.62 3.39
C CYS A 54 -0.63 2.11 3.34
N GLY A 55 -0.03 1.80 4.48
CA GLY A 55 1.30 1.20 4.57
C GLY A 55 1.37 -0.17 3.89
N PRO A 56 0.54 -1.15 4.32
CA PRO A 56 0.41 -2.43 3.64
C PRO A 56 0.08 -2.29 2.15
N ALA A 57 -0.82 -1.36 1.79
CA ALA A 57 -1.18 -1.13 0.39
C ALA A 57 0.01 -0.67 -0.44
N SER A 58 0.84 0.23 0.11
CA SER A 58 2.08 0.70 -0.51
C SER A 58 3.09 -0.44 -0.70
N PHE A 59 3.29 -1.28 0.32
CA PHE A 59 4.16 -2.46 0.23
C PHE A 59 3.70 -3.43 -0.86
N PHE A 60 2.43 -3.84 -0.83
CA PHE A 60 1.89 -4.80 -1.78
C PHE A 60 1.76 -4.22 -3.20
N TYR A 61 1.61 -2.91 -3.35
CA TYR A 61 1.69 -2.25 -4.65
C TYR A 61 3.10 -2.36 -5.22
N CYS A 62 4.14 -2.00 -4.45
CA CYS A 62 5.53 -2.15 -4.91
C CYS A 62 5.83 -3.61 -5.27
N LEU A 63 5.45 -4.58 -4.41
CA LEU A 63 5.64 -6.00 -4.67
C LEU A 63 4.92 -6.47 -5.94
N LEU A 64 3.67 -6.02 -6.17
CA LEU A 64 2.93 -6.34 -7.38
C LEU A 64 3.63 -5.79 -8.63
N MET A 65 4.19 -4.58 -8.54
CA MET A 65 4.81 -3.92 -9.68
C MET A 65 6.19 -4.49 -10.03
N ASP A 66 6.97 -4.89 -9.02
CA ASP A 66 8.31 -5.47 -9.19
C ASP A 66 8.25 -7.00 -9.41
N ARG A 67 7.51 -7.73 -8.57
CA ARG A 67 7.45 -9.20 -8.54
C ARG A 67 6.00 -9.71 -8.47
N PRO A 68 5.22 -9.58 -9.57
CA PRO A 68 3.83 -10.02 -9.61
C PRO A 68 3.67 -11.52 -9.33
N ASP A 69 4.67 -12.34 -9.66
CA ASP A 69 4.75 -13.76 -9.34
C ASP A 69 4.77 -14.00 -7.82
N ILE A 70 5.59 -13.26 -7.08
CA ILE A 70 5.66 -13.34 -5.61
C ILE A 70 4.37 -12.78 -4.98
N TYR A 71 3.81 -11.69 -5.52
CA TYR A 71 2.51 -11.19 -5.07
C TYR A 71 1.43 -12.29 -5.18
N LYS A 72 1.35 -12.97 -6.33
CA LYS A 72 0.41 -14.07 -6.56
C LYS A 72 0.66 -15.25 -5.61
N GLN A 73 1.93 -15.60 -5.39
CA GLN A 73 2.30 -16.62 -4.40
C GLN A 73 1.76 -16.25 -3.02
N ALA A 74 2.02 -15.03 -2.55
CA ALA A 74 1.59 -14.56 -1.24
C ALA A 74 0.07 -14.64 -1.06
N VAL A 75 -0.71 -14.21 -2.05
CA VAL A 75 -2.18 -14.31 -2.02
C VAL A 75 -2.62 -15.78 -1.89
N ASN A 76 -2.08 -16.67 -2.72
CA ASN A 76 -2.46 -18.08 -2.73
C ASN A 76 -2.08 -18.79 -1.43
N GLU A 77 -0.87 -18.55 -0.91
CA GLU A 77 -0.40 -19.15 0.34
C GLU A 77 -1.18 -18.64 1.55
N LEU A 78 -1.47 -17.33 1.61
CA LEU A 78 -2.34 -16.79 2.66
C LEU A 78 -3.74 -17.38 2.56
N TRP A 79 -4.36 -17.38 1.38
CA TRP A 79 -5.70 -17.93 1.19
C TRP A 79 -5.79 -19.41 1.59
N LEU A 80 -4.82 -20.23 1.18
CA LEU A 80 -4.85 -21.67 1.39
C LEU A 80 -4.34 -22.09 2.78
N TYR A 81 -3.23 -21.53 3.23
CA TYR A 81 -2.51 -21.96 4.43
C TYR A 81 -2.62 -20.98 5.61
N GLY A 82 -3.10 -19.76 5.37
CA GLY A 82 -3.20 -18.72 6.41
C GLY A 82 -1.84 -18.14 6.80
N LYS A 83 -0.82 -18.34 5.95
CA LYS A 83 0.53 -17.82 6.14
C LYS A 83 1.26 -17.77 4.80
N THR A 84 2.24 -16.87 4.68
CA THR A 84 3.16 -16.80 3.54
C THR A 84 4.52 -16.33 4.02
N LYS A 85 5.54 -16.56 3.19
CA LYS A 85 6.87 -15.96 3.36
C LYS A 85 7.29 -15.24 2.09
N ILE A 86 7.74 -13.99 2.23
CA ILE A 86 8.27 -13.16 1.14
C ILE A 86 9.70 -12.79 1.54
N GLY A 87 10.71 -13.36 0.89
CA GLY A 87 12.10 -13.21 1.37
C GLY A 87 12.24 -13.72 2.81
N ALA A 88 12.67 -12.86 3.73
CA ALA A 88 12.69 -13.11 5.18
C ALA A 88 11.41 -12.67 5.91
N LEU A 89 10.52 -11.90 5.27
CA LEU A 89 9.25 -11.44 5.85
C LEU A 89 8.28 -12.62 5.99
N ASN A 90 7.97 -12.98 7.23
CA ASN A 90 6.95 -13.98 7.54
C ASN A 90 5.63 -13.27 7.86
N ILE A 91 4.57 -13.62 7.14
CA ILE A 91 3.21 -13.10 7.37
C ILE A 91 2.36 -14.27 7.86
N VAL A 92 1.94 -14.21 9.12
CA VAL A 92 1.17 -15.26 9.81
C VAL A 92 0.04 -14.58 10.59
N PRO A 93 -1.08 -14.23 9.93
CA PRO A 93 -2.20 -13.58 10.59
C PRO A 93 -2.82 -14.46 11.68
N SER A 94 -3.25 -13.78 12.73
CA SER A 94 -4.05 -14.28 13.83
C SER A 94 -5.32 -14.97 13.32
N ASN A 95 -5.89 -15.80 14.18
CA ASN A 95 -7.15 -16.47 13.86
C ASN A 95 -8.28 -15.46 13.60
N SER A 96 -8.30 -14.33 14.32
CA SER A 96 -9.32 -13.28 14.15
C SER A 96 -9.20 -12.55 12.81
N CYS A 97 -7.98 -12.30 12.33
CA CYS A 97 -7.77 -11.72 11.00
C CYS A 97 -8.22 -12.67 9.88
N ARG A 98 -7.99 -13.97 10.05
CA ARG A 98 -8.44 -15.02 9.12
C ARG A 98 -9.94 -15.28 9.17
N HIS A 99 -10.58 -14.99 10.30
CA HIS A 99 -12.02 -15.17 10.51
C HIS A 99 -12.67 -13.83 10.89
N PRO A 100 -12.64 -12.83 9.97
CA PRO A 100 -13.09 -11.50 10.28
C PRO A 100 -14.60 -11.49 10.57
N MET A 101 -14.98 -10.54 11.44
CA MET A 101 -16.37 -10.16 11.68
C MET A 101 -16.64 -8.80 11.03
N GLY A 102 -17.87 -8.60 10.55
CA GLY A 102 -18.32 -7.35 9.95
C GLY A 102 -18.65 -7.46 8.46
N ALA A 103 -19.26 -6.40 7.94
CA ALA A 103 -19.78 -6.37 6.59
C ALA A 103 -18.67 -6.09 5.55
N PHE A 104 -18.44 -7.04 4.65
CA PHE A 104 -17.62 -6.88 3.45
C PHE A 104 -18.34 -6.11 2.34
N TYR A 105 -19.65 -5.89 2.50
CA TYR A 105 -20.52 -5.25 1.54
C TYR A 105 -21.36 -4.16 2.21
N ASP A 106 -21.73 -3.14 1.45
CA ASP A 106 -22.75 -2.16 1.80
C ASP A 106 -23.75 -1.99 0.64
N ALA A 107 -24.61 -0.97 0.72
CA ALA A 107 -25.61 -0.67 -0.30
C ALA A 107 -25.00 -0.33 -1.68
N TYR A 108 -23.70 -0.05 -1.75
CA TYR A 108 -22.98 0.34 -2.97
C TYR A 108 -22.04 -0.76 -3.50
N GLY A 109 -21.93 -1.90 -2.81
CA GLY A 109 -21.18 -3.08 -3.25
C GLY A 109 -20.10 -3.52 -2.25
N GLU A 110 -19.01 -4.08 -2.77
CA GLU A 110 -17.86 -4.52 -1.94
C GLU A 110 -17.14 -3.32 -1.32
N ARG A 111 -17.11 -3.26 0.02
CA ARG A 111 -16.37 -2.25 0.79
C ARG A 111 -14.87 -2.51 0.75
N VAL A 112 -14.50 -3.79 0.89
CA VAL A 112 -13.12 -4.28 0.82
C VAL A 112 -13.14 -5.61 0.08
N LYS A 113 -12.30 -5.75 -0.95
CA LYS A 113 -12.19 -7.01 -1.68
C LYS A 113 -11.52 -8.07 -0.81
N GLY A 114 -11.93 -9.33 -0.97
CA GLY A 114 -11.31 -10.45 -0.26
C GLY A 114 -9.79 -10.52 -0.44
N ILE A 115 -9.27 -10.29 -1.65
CA ILE A 115 -7.82 -10.24 -1.90
C ILE A 115 -7.12 -9.14 -1.08
N ASP A 116 -7.75 -7.97 -0.94
CA ASP A 116 -7.17 -6.84 -0.22
C ASP A 116 -7.19 -7.10 1.29
N TRP A 117 -8.25 -7.73 1.83
CA TRP A 117 -8.22 -8.21 3.22
C TRP A 117 -7.14 -9.27 3.44
N ILE A 118 -7.08 -10.28 2.58
CA ILE A 118 -6.08 -11.37 2.66
C ILE A 118 -4.67 -10.80 2.69
N THR A 119 -4.33 -9.81 1.86
CA THR A 119 -2.96 -9.26 1.84
C THR A 119 -2.76 -8.19 2.90
N LEU A 120 -3.57 -7.14 2.89
CA LEU A 120 -3.30 -5.90 3.63
C LEU A 120 -3.53 -6.09 5.13
N ALA A 121 -4.66 -6.71 5.50
CA ALA A 121 -4.96 -6.97 6.90
C ALA A 121 -4.00 -8.01 7.48
N SER A 122 -3.61 -9.03 6.71
CA SER A 122 -2.66 -10.04 7.19
C SER A 122 -1.28 -9.47 7.50
N LEU A 123 -0.75 -8.60 6.62
CA LEU A 123 0.54 -7.96 6.89
C LEU A 123 0.48 -7.09 8.14
N ARG A 124 -0.59 -6.30 8.29
CA ARG A 124 -0.78 -5.46 9.47
C ARG A 124 -0.94 -6.26 10.76
N ASP A 125 -1.72 -7.34 10.71
CA ASP A 125 -1.99 -8.20 11.87
C ASP A 125 -0.77 -9.06 12.25
N SER A 126 0.09 -9.37 11.28
CA SER A 126 1.36 -10.08 11.51
C SER A 126 2.52 -9.16 11.90
N GLU A 127 2.28 -7.85 12.04
CA GLU A 127 3.30 -6.90 12.47
C GLU A 127 3.71 -7.23 13.90
N ASN A 128 4.88 -7.85 14.06
CA ASN A 128 5.47 -8.06 15.37
C ASN A 128 5.91 -6.69 15.90
N SER A 129 5.32 -6.25 17.01
CA SER A 129 5.61 -4.97 17.68
C SER A 129 7.03 -4.85 18.28
N ILE A 130 7.97 -5.71 17.88
CA ILE A 130 9.27 -5.92 18.55
C ILE A 130 10.43 -5.07 17.97
N MET A 131 10.21 -4.25 16.95
CA MET A 131 11.15 -3.17 16.59
C MET A 131 10.45 -1.81 16.50
N SER A 132 9.91 -1.37 17.63
CA SER A 132 9.74 0.07 17.91
C SER A 132 11.14 0.70 17.99
N TYR A 133 11.76 0.94 16.84
CA TYR A 133 12.93 1.81 16.75
C TYR A 133 12.51 3.18 17.31
N ASP A 134 13.28 3.67 18.28
CA ASP A 134 13.07 4.89 19.04
C ASP A 134 12.91 6.12 18.14
N GLU A 135 11.71 6.36 17.62
CA GLU A 135 11.29 7.69 17.18
C GLU A 135 9.90 7.97 17.73
N ILE A 136 9.96 8.59 18.92
CA ILE A 136 8.87 9.29 19.57
C ILE A 136 8.31 10.32 18.59
N ASP A 137 6.98 10.37 18.54
CA ASP A 137 6.13 11.41 17.95
C ASP A 137 5.65 11.21 16.50
N ASP A 138 4.52 10.49 16.36
CA ASP A 138 3.31 11.19 15.90
C ASP A 138 2.02 10.40 16.16
N GLN A 139 1.07 11.08 16.80
CA GLN A 139 -0.29 10.59 16.99
C GLN A 139 -1.11 10.79 15.70
N ALA A 140 -1.01 9.85 14.78
CA ALA A 140 -2.12 9.49 13.92
C ALA A 140 -2.54 8.07 14.28
N SER A 141 -3.65 7.91 15.02
CA SER A 141 -4.07 6.60 15.52
C SER A 141 -4.28 5.62 14.35
N GLY A 142 -3.34 4.69 14.19
CA GLY A 142 -3.46 3.58 13.25
C GLY A 142 -2.65 3.66 11.94
N ILE A 143 -1.92 4.74 11.63
CA ILE A 143 -0.99 4.71 10.49
C ILE A 143 0.19 3.75 10.77
N THR A 144 0.71 3.11 9.71
CA THR A 144 1.97 2.35 9.79
C THR A 144 3.14 3.31 10.03
N LEU A 145 3.95 3.04 11.05
CA LEU A 145 5.18 3.80 11.30
C LEU A 145 6.21 3.54 10.19
N TRP A 146 7.03 4.55 9.84
CA TRP A 146 8.01 4.39 8.75
C TRP A 146 9.06 3.31 9.04
N GLY A 147 9.38 3.06 10.32
CA GLY A 147 10.25 1.97 10.75
C GLY A 147 9.70 0.61 10.36
N ALA A 148 8.44 0.34 10.73
CA ALA A 148 7.75 -0.90 10.36
C ALA A 148 7.60 -1.06 8.84
N LEU A 149 7.24 0.02 8.13
CA LEU A 149 7.19 0.02 6.67
C LEU A 149 8.55 -0.38 6.09
N THR A 150 9.63 0.25 6.55
CA THR A 150 11.00 -0.06 6.11
C THR A 150 11.38 -1.51 6.37
N GLU A 151 11.04 -2.03 7.55
CA GLU A 151 11.32 -3.41 7.93
C GLU A 151 10.60 -4.41 7.03
N TRP A 152 9.34 -4.16 6.65
CA TRP A 152 8.63 -5.01 5.70
C TRP A 152 9.33 -5.07 4.35
N PHE A 153 9.72 -3.92 3.79
CA PHE A 153 10.44 -3.87 2.52
C PHE A 153 11.79 -4.60 2.61
N VAL A 154 12.61 -4.29 3.61
CA VAL A 154 13.93 -4.92 3.77
C VAL A 154 13.81 -6.43 4.01
N SER A 155 12.86 -6.85 4.86
CA SER A 155 12.59 -8.27 5.10
C SER A 155 12.08 -8.98 3.85
N ALA A 156 11.34 -8.30 2.98
CA ALA A 156 10.92 -8.84 1.69
C ALA A 156 12.05 -8.94 0.66
N GLY A 157 13.24 -8.40 0.95
CA GLY A 157 14.42 -8.43 0.09
C GLY A 157 14.73 -7.12 -0.63
N TYR A 158 13.98 -6.05 -0.39
CA TYR A 158 14.31 -4.74 -0.95
C TYR A 158 15.56 -4.15 -0.28
N GLN A 159 16.36 -3.43 -1.06
CA GLN A 159 17.47 -2.62 -0.54
C GLN A 159 17.00 -1.18 -0.31
N LYS A 160 17.11 -0.68 0.92
CA LYS A 160 16.86 0.73 1.23
C LYS A 160 18.01 1.59 0.71
N GLU A 161 17.71 2.54 -0.17
CA GLU A 161 18.69 3.46 -0.78
C GLU A 161 18.73 4.80 -0.05
N PHE A 162 17.57 5.27 0.43
CA PHE A 162 17.46 6.60 1.04
C PHE A 162 16.25 6.67 1.98
N SER A 163 16.33 7.57 2.95
CA SER A 163 15.19 7.96 3.79
C SER A 163 15.38 9.39 4.28
N ASN A 164 14.33 10.19 4.18
CA ASN A 164 14.25 11.50 4.81
C ASN A 164 12.90 11.74 5.50
N VAL A 165 12.19 10.65 5.86
CA VAL A 165 10.96 10.76 6.65
C VAL A 165 11.29 11.41 7.99
N GLY A 166 10.46 12.37 8.41
CA GLY A 166 10.66 13.06 9.68
C GLY A 166 9.42 13.82 10.15
N LEU A 167 9.62 14.69 11.15
CA LEU A 167 8.55 15.54 11.70
C LEU A 167 8.25 16.76 10.82
N SER A 168 9.23 17.23 10.05
CA SER A 168 9.13 18.43 9.23
C SER A 168 8.74 18.11 7.78
N HIS A 169 8.17 19.11 7.12
CA HIS A 169 7.91 19.07 5.69
C HIS A 169 9.20 19.10 4.88
N VAL A 170 9.16 18.51 3.69
CA VAL A 170 10.29 18.52 2.76
C VAL A 170 10.50 19.91 2.14
N ASN A 171 11.75 20.25 1.85
CA ASN A 171 12.10 21.39 1.00
C ASN A 171 12.34 20.97 -0.47
N LEU A 172 12.58 21.95 -1.35
CA LEU A 172 12.76 21.71 -2.79
C LEU A 172 13.94 20.78 -3.11
N LYS A 173 15.03 20.85 -2.32
CA LYS A 173 16.20 19.99 -2.50
C LYS A 173 15.87 18.53 -2.17
N GLU A 174 15.15 18.31 -1.09
CA GLU A 174 14.69 16.98 -0.68
C GLU A 174 13.69 16.40 -1.68
N LEU A 175 12.74 17.22 -2.14
CA LEU A 175 11.78 16.82 -3.17
C LEU A 175 12.47 16.48 -4.50
N SER A 176 13.46 17.29 -4.93
CA SER A 176 14.31 17.01 -6.09
C SER A 176 15.08 15.69 -5.92
N THR A 177 15.55 15.39 -4.71
CA THR A 177 16.26 14.13 -4.41
C THR A 177 15.34 12.93 -4.61
N LEU A 178 14.09 12.99 -4.13
CA LEU A 178 13.09 11.94 -4.38
C LEU A 178 12.78 11.79 -5.89
N ASN A 179 12.71 12.90 -6.62
CA ASN A 179 12.56 12.92 -8.08
C ASN A 179 13.72 12.22 -8.81
N GLU A 180 14.96 12.37 -8.33
CA GLU A 180 16.10 11.65 -8.89
C GLU A 180 15.97 10.14 -8.70
N TYR A 181 15.53 9.71 -7.51
CA TYR A 181 15.36 8.29 -7.22
C TYR A 181 14.27 7.62 -8.05
N ILE A 182 13.08 8.23 -8.17
CA ILE A 182 12.03 7.65 -9.02
C ILE A 182 12.47 7.57 -10.49
N ARG A 183 13.28 8.54 -10.96
CA ARG A 183 13.87 8.51 -12.32
C ARG A 183 14.95 7.44 -12.50
N LYS A 184 15.60 7.00 -11.42
CA LYS A 184 16.51 5.83 -11.41
C LYS A 184 15.76 4.49 -11.38
N GLY A 185 14.42 4.52 -11.35
CA GLY A 185 13.59 3.31 -11.25
C GLY A 185 13.43 2.79 -9.83
N CYS A 186 13.77 3.57 -8.80
CA CYS A 186 13.54 3.18 -7.41
C CYS A 186 12.06 3.32 -7.04
N ARG A 187 11.63 2.55 -6.03
CA ARG A 187 10.33 2.74 -5.38
C ARG A 187 10.42 3.87 -4.37
N VAL A 188 9.69 4.95 -4.61
CA VAL A 188 9.62 6.11 -3.72
C VAL A 188 8.29 6.09 -2.98
N VAL A 189 8.35 5.85 -1.67
CA VAL A 189 7.17 5.76 -0.78
C VAL A 189 7.21 6.94 0.18
N THR A 190 6.24 7.86 0.09
CA THR A 190 6.25 9.11 0.88
C THR A 190 5.11 9.17 1.89
N LEU A 191 5.42 9.71 3.06
CA LEU A 191 4.44 10.07 4.08
C LEU A 191 3.91 11.46 3.78
N ILE A 192 2.59 11.60 3.73
CA ILE A 192 1.93 12.85 3.36
C ILE A 192 0.81 13.21 4.33
N SER A 193 0.35 14.45 4.24
CA SER A 193 -1.01 14.79 4.61
C SER A 193 -1.98 14.39 3.50
N ALA A 194 -2.98 13.56 3.82
CA ALA A 194 -4.01 13.16 2.86
C ALA A 194 -4.79 14.35 2.26
N GLY A 195 -4.80 15.50 2.93
CA GLY A 195 -5.47 16.71 2.45
C GLY A 195 -4.93 17.24 1.12
N ILE A 196 -3.75 16.81 0.65
CA ILE A 196 -3.24 17.14 -0.69
C ILE A 196 -3.96 16.38 -1.81
N LEU A 197 -4.60 15.26 -1.50
CA LEU A 197 -5.19 14.36 -2.49
C LEU A 197 -6.58 14.84 -2.92
N ASP A 198 -6.88 14.66 -4.20
CA ASP A 198 -8.17 14.98 -4.78
C ASP A 198 -9.27 14.12 -4.14
N GLY A 199 -10.37 14.75 -3.74
CA GLY A 199 -11.46 14.13 -2.99
C GLY A 199 -11.29 14.07 -1.46
N PHE A 200 -10.19 14.59 -0.90
CA PHE A 200 -9.98 14.68 0.55
C PHE A 200 -10.12 16.13 1.07
N ASP A 201 -10.54 16.26 2.33
CA ASP A 201 -10.64 17.57 2.99
C ASP A 201 -9.25 18.22 3.13
N SER A 202 -9.09 19.45 2.62
CA SER A 202 -7.85 20.23 2.73
C SER A 202 -7.52 20.66 4.15
N THR A 203 -8.48 20.62 5.09
CA THR A 203 -8.20 20.94 6.50
C THR A 203 -7.36 19.87 7.19
N VAL A 204 -7.27 18.68 6.59
CA VAL A 204 -6.37 17.62 7.03
C VAL A 204 -4.95 18.02 6.67
N THR A 205 -4.14 18.32 7.68
CA THR A 205 -2.72 18.74 7.53
C THR A 205 -1.74 17.79 8.24
N ALA A 206 -2.24 16.86 9.05
CA ALA A 206 -1.43 15.90 9.80
C ALA A 206 -0.79 14.84 8.90
N LYS A 207 0.37 14.31 9.30
CA LYS A 207 1.04 13.20 8.61
C LYS A 207 0.27 11.90 8.83
N ASN A 208 -0.53 11.49 7.85
CA ASN A 208 -1.54 10.46 8.08
C ASN A 208 -1.78 9.52 6.91
N HIS A 209 -0.98 9.59 5.83
CA HIS A 209 -1.16 8.70 4.70
C HIS A 209 0.14 8.38 3.94
N TRP A 210 0.29 7.11 3.56
CA TRP A 210 1.38 6.64 2.70
C TRP A 210 0.93 6.58 1.24
N ILE A 211 1.76 7.06 0.34
CA ILE A 211 1.58 6.95 -1.11
C ILE A 211 2.85 6.41 -1.76
N VAL A 212 2.71 5.85 -2.97
CA VAL A 212 3.85 5.46 -3.80
C VAL A 212 3.86 6.29 -5.08
N TRP A 213 4.99 6.90 -5.41
CA TRP A 213 5.10 7.69 -6.64
C TRP A 213 5.09 6.77 -7.86
N ASP A 214 4.40 7.19 -8.92
CA ASP A 214 4.35 6.52 -10.23
C ASP A 214 4.93 7.44 -11.33
N GLY A 215 5.98 8.16 -10.96
CA GLY A 215 6.65 9.15 -11.80
C GLY A 215 7.19 10.31 -10.97
N PRO A 216 8.05 11.16 -11.57
CA PRO A 216 8.50 12.38 -10.91
C PRO A 216 7.37 13.39 -10.78
N ILE A 217 7.50 14.31 -9.83
CA ILE A 217 6.71 15.54 -9.80
C ILE A 217 7.12 16.37 -11.01
N THR A 218 6.12 16.80 -11.77
CA THR A 218 6.30 17.68 -12.93
C THR A 218 5.47 18.94 -12.78
N THR A 219 5.83 19.99 -13.52
CA THR A 219 4.93 21.10 -13.80
C THR A 219 3.67 20.58 -14.50
N GLN A 220 2.64 21.42 -14.58
CA GLN A 220 1.43 21.11 -15.36
C GLN A 220 1.71 20.89 -16.86
N TYR A 221 2.87 21.34 -17.35
CA TYR A 221 3.32 21.14 -18.73
C TYR A 221 4.17 19.88 -18.92
N GLY A 222 4.41 19.10 -17.86
CA GLY A 222 5.15 17.84 -17.92
C GLY A 222 6.66 17.96 -17.73
N GLU A 223 7.17 19.14 -17.37
CA GLU A 223 8.59 19.35 -17.08
C GLU A 223 8.91 18.89 -15.66
N VAL A 224 9.95 18.08 -15.47
CA VAL A 224 10.37 17.65 -14.13
C VAL A 224 10.85 18.86 -13.32
N ILE A 225 10.37 19.00 -12.09
CA ILE A 225 10.80 20.09 -11.22
C ILE A 225 12.31 20.01 -10.93
N SER A 226 12.93 21.17 -10.71
CA SER A 226 14.36 21.32 -10.44
C SER A 226 14.59 22.33 -9.31
N LEU A 227 15.84 22.50 -8.88
CA LEU A 227 16.21 23.47 -7.85
C LEU A 227 15.95 24.94 -8.23
N THR A 228 15.66 25.22 -9.50
CA THR A 228 15.30 26.57 -9.98
C THR A 228 13.80 26.74 -10.26
N THR A 229 12.99 25.69 -10.05
CA THR A 229 11.54 25.77 -10.19
C THR A 229 10.96 26.69 -9.12
N LYS A 230 10.09 27.62 -9.53
CA LYS A 230 9.48 28.59 -8.61
C LYS A 230 8.48 27.90 -7.69
N GLU A 231 8.38 28.37 -6.45
CA GLU A 231 7.47 27.80 -5.46
C GLU A 231 5.99 27.92 -5.86
N ASN A 232 5.62 28.95 -6.62
CA ASN A 232 4.26 29.15 -7.12
C ASN A 232 3.96 28.40 -8.43
N GLU A 233 4.92 27.61 -8.95
CA GLU A 233 4.70 26.82 -10.15
C GLU A 233 3.66 25.73 -9.87
N LEU A 234 2.70 25.57 -10.79
CA LEU A 234 1.66 24.56 -10.65
C LEU A 234 2.19 23.20 -11.06
N VAL A 235 1.99 22.21 -10.18
CA VAL A 235 2.58 20.88 -10.34
C VAL A 235 1.53 19.77 -10.34
N GLN A 236 1.95 18.60 -10.81
CA GLN A 236 1.19 17.37 -10.77
C GLN A 236 2.10 16.21 -10.34
N LEU A 237 1.49 15.21 -9.71
CA LEU A 237 2.16 13.98 -9.31
C LEU A 237 1.27 12.78 -9.64
N LYS A 238 1.79 11.91 -10.51
CA LYS A 238 1.21 10.59 -10.75
C LYS A 238 1.63 9.67 -9.61
N LEU A 239 0.65 9.10 -8.91
CA LEU A 239 0.90 8.30 -7.71
C LEU A 239 -0.12 7.19 -7.54
N PHE A 240 0.29 6.15 -6.82
CA PHE A 240 -0.56 5.11 -6.28
C PHE A 240 -1.11 5.50 -4.91
N SER A 241 -2.42 5.40 -4.78
CA SER A 241 -3.17 5.54 -3.53
C SER A 241 -4.59 5.02 -3.74
N TRP A 242 -5.21 4.41 -2.71
CA TRP A 242 -6.59 3.90 -2.73
C TRP A 242 -6.95 3.10 -4.00
N GLY A 243 -6.10 2.15 -4.38
CA GLY A 243 -6.35 1.26 -5.53
C GLY A 243 -6.27 1.94 -6.90
N LYS A 244 -5.81 3.19 -6.98
CA LYS A 244 -5.72 3.98 -8.22
C LYS A 244 -4.29 4.39 -8.48
N VAL A 245 -3.94 4.52 -9.75
CA VAL A 245 -2.67 5.08 -10.24
C VAL A 245 -3.00 6.15 -11.27
N LYS A 246 -2.87 7.43 -10.91
CA LYS A 246 -3.19 8.58 -11.76
C LYS A 246 -2.57 9.84 -11.16
N ASN A 247 -2.74 10.99 -11.81
CA ASN A 247 -2.49 12.28 -11.16
C ASN A 247 -3.55 12.46 -10.06
N GLN A 248 -3.15 12.32 -8.79
CA GLN A 248 -4.09 12.27 -7.65
C GLN A 248 -3.98 13.45 -6.68
N ILE A 249 -2.98 14.31 -6.80
CA ILE A 249 -2.98 15.55 -6.02
C ILE A 249 -4.06 16.50 -6.57
N LYS A 250 -4.58 17.40 -5.71
CA LYS A 250 -5.57 18.40 -6.12
C LYS A 250 -5.06 19.23 -7.31
N ARG A 251 -6.00 19.66 -8.15
CA ARG A 251 -5.68 20.51 -9.31
C ARG A 251 -5.21 21.88 -8.85
N HIS A 252 -4.33 22.49 -9.65
CA HIS A 252 -3.83 23.85 -9.42
C HIS A 252 -3.11 24.04 -8.07
N LEU A 253 -2.45 23.00 -7.56
CA LEU A 253 -1.56 23.13 -6.41
C LEU A 253 -0.21 23.72 -6.83
N ALA A 254 0.27 24.66 -6.04
CA ALA A 254 1.61 25.19 -6.18
C ALA A 254 2.64 24.19 -5.62
N LEU A 255 3.87 24.28 -6.10
CA LEU A 255 4.99 23.48 -5.58
C LEU A 255 5.18 23.67 -4.07
N SER A 256 4.95 24.88 -3.54
CA SER A 256 4.94 25.15 -2.09
C SER A 256 3.91 24.31 -1.32
N ASP A 257 2.73 24.10 -1.88
CA ASP A 257 1.67 23.32 -1.23
C ASP A 257 2.06 21.84 -1.17
N VAL A 258 2.72 21.35 -2.24
CA VAL A 258 3.26 19.98 -2.30
C VAL A 258 4.36 19.77 -1.28
N MET A 259 5.31 20.70 -1.19
CA MET A 259 6.37 20.68 -0.17
C MET A 259 5.76 20.68 1.24
N GLY A 260 4.80 21.57 1.50
CA GLY A 260 4.07 21.68 2.78
C GLY A 260 3.12 20.52 3.10
N SER A 261 3.05 19.48 2.26
CA SER A 261 2.18 18.31 2.49
C SER A 261 2.95 16.99 2.53
N ILE A 262 4.25 16.98 2.23
CA ILE A 262 5.08 15.77 2.22
C ILE A 262 6.05 15.83 3.41
N PHE A 263 6.07 14.78 4.22
CA PHE A 263 6.89 14.63 5.43
C PHE A 263 8.12 13.73 5.21
N GLY A 264 8.56 13.65 3.95
CA GLY A 264 9.66 12.80 3.49
C GLY A 264 9.19 11.45 2.94
N GLY A 265 10.16 10.63 2.54
CA GLY A 265 9.91 9.30 2.02
C GLY A 265 11.05 8.34 2.29
N VAL A 266 10.73 7.05 2.14
CA VAL A 266 11.68 5.96 2.12
C VAL A 266 11.79 5.46 0.68
N VAL A 267 13.02 5.24 0.24
CA VAL A 267 13.34 4.84 -1.12
C VAL A 267 13.98 3.46 -1.11
N PHE A 268 13.49 2.60 -1.98
CA PHE A 268 14.00 1.25 -2.16
C PHE A 268 14.42 1.02 -3.60
N LYS A 269 15.52 0.31 -3.82
CA LYS A 269 15.81 -0.27 -5.13
C LYS A 269 14.68 -1.23 -5.50
N SER A 270 14.20 -1.19 -6.74
CA SER A 270 13.21 -2.15 -7.23
C SER A 270 13.68 -3.58 -7.01
N LEU A 271 12.74 -4.44 -6.60
CA LEU A 271 13.00 -5.84 -6.38
C LEU A 271 13.14 -6.57 -7.73
N GLU A 272 14.23 -7.33 -7.91
CA GLU A 272 14.53 -8.09 -9.13
C GLU A 272 13.96 -9.52 -9.09
#